data_AF-A0A661RSD9-F1
#
_entry.id   AF-A0A661RSD9-F1
#
_cell.length_a   1.000
_cell.length_b   1.000
_cell.length_c   1.000
_cell.angle_alpha   90.00
_cell.angle_beta   90.00
_cell.angle_gamma   90.00
#
_symmetry.space_group_name_H-M   'P 1'
#
loop_
_entity.id
_entity.type
_entity.pdbx_description
1 polymer ?
#
loop_
_entity_poly.entity_id
_entity_poly.type
_entity_poly.pdbx_seq_one_letter_code
_entity_poly.pdbx_strand_id
1 'polypeptide(L)'
;MPEITDKYLNFILIFPVFLIFFFCSQAFALDPNEVLVIANLNAAKSKGLAAYYMEKRQIPEKNLVSLFMTNRETCSREDYTKKAVPPIRRFLDQNKHIRVIVTMFGVPLRISSPGKTLVEKAKIKGFETKKKALEDQLDSGELIDLKIRKEKQDELSKLKKSLSNYVKQIDKVASFDSELALIKKETYELNMWLPNPYYIGFRNQKGLIKKSDVLMTSRLDGASETIVKRIIDDSIEAEKEGLKGSAYFDARWKDPGE
;
A
#
# COMPACT_ATOMS: atom_id res chain seq x y z
N MET A 1 -6.85 29.59 65.86
CA MET A 1 -5.68 28.98 65.20
C MET A 1 -6.15 28.27 63.93
N PRO A 2 -6.09 28.92 62.76
CA PRO A 2 -6.39 28.34 61.46
C PRO A 2 -5.06 28.01 60.76
N GLU A 3 -4.50 26.83 60.94
CA GLU A 3 -3.24 26.46 60.26
C GLU A 3 -3.22 25.05 59.67
N ILE A 4 -4.30 24.27 59.82
CA ILE A 4 -4.29 22.85 59.44
C ILE A 4 -5.04 22.59 58.12
N THR A 5 -5.96 23.45 57.69
CA THR A 5 -6.81 23.21 56.51
C THR A 5 -6.11 23.45 55.16
N ASP A 6 -5.20 24.42 55.05
CA ASP A 6 -4.57 24.75 53.76
C ASP A 6 -3.50 23.74 53.32
N LYS A 7 -2.88 23.04 54.27
CA LYS A 7 -1.79 22.08 53.98
C LYS A 7 -2.29 20.81 53.30
N TYR A 8 -3.49 20.35 53.64
CA TYR A 8 -4.13 19.19 53.01
C TYR A 8 -4.86 19.56 51.72
N LEU A 9 -5.36 20.79 51.59
CA LEU A 9 -6.02 21.25 50.36
C LEU A 9 -5.03 21.35 49.19
N ASN A 10 -3.82 21.87 49.43
CA ASN A 10 -2.74 21.84 48.44
C ASN A 10 -2.27 20.40 48.12
N PHE A 11 -2.24 19.50 49.10
CA PHE A 11 -1.86 18.09 48.86
C PHE A 11 -2.91 17.33 48.04
N ILE A 12 -4.20 17.61 48.26
CA ILE A 12 -5.33 17.01 47.54
C ILE A 12 -5.46 17.56 46.10
N LEU A 13 -4.99 18.78 45.83
CA LEU A 13 -4.94 19.36 44.48
C LEU A 13 -3.67 18.99 43.68
N ILE A 14 -2.52 18.80 44.34
CA ILE A 14 -1.26 18.43 43.68
C ILE A 14 -1.24 16.95 43.27
N PHE A 15 -1.85 16.07 44.06
CA PHE A 15 -1.87 14.63 43.80
C PHE A 15 -2.58 14.21 42.48
N PRO A 16 -3.78 14.75 42.11
CA PRO A 16 -4.41 14.43 40.84
C PRO A 16 -3.68 15.02 39.63
N VAL A 17 -3.01 16.17 39.77
CA VAL A 17 -2.17 16.75 38.69
C VAL A 17 -0.96 15.85 38.40
N PHE A 18 -0.34 15.29 39.43
CA PHE A 18 0.79 14.35 39.28
C PHE A 18 0.35 13.02 38.64
N LEU A 19 -0.88 12.55 38.93
CA LEU A 19 -1.47 11.38 38.29
C LEU A 19 -1.78 11.61 36.80
N ILE A 20 -2.26 12.78 36.41
CA ILE A 20 -2.53 13.11 35.00
C ILE A 20 -1.24 13.10 34.16
N PHE A 21 -0.10 13.56 34.71
CA PHE A 21 1.20 13.46 34.04
C PHE A 21 1.71 12.02 33.92
N PHE A 22 1.41 11.15 34.88
CA PHE A 22 1.79 9.72 34.83
C PHE A 22 0.94 8.87 33.87
N PHE A 23 -0.31 9.27 33.62
CA PHE A 23 -1.23 8.58 32.70
C PHE A 23 -1.24 9.15 31.27
N CYS A 24 -0.37 10.11 30.98
CA CYS A 24 -0.12 10.52 29.60
C CYS A 24 0.68 9.40 28.91
N SER A 25 -0.03 8.47 28.28
CA SER A 25 0.56 7.44 27.43
C SER A 25 1.53 8.12 26.47
N GLN A 26 2.82 7.81 26.58
CA GLN A 26 3.80 8.25 25.59
C GLN A 26 3.34 7.71 24.23
N ALA A 27 2.87 8.60 23.37
CA ALA A 27 2.68 8.30 21.97
C ALA A 27 4.09 8.17 21.38
N PHE A 28 4.58 6.94 21.27
CA PHE A 28 5.86 6.68 20.63
C PHE A 28 5.73 7.02 19.14
N ALA A 29 6.24 8.19 18.77
CA ALA A 29 6.52 8.50 17.39
C ALA A 29 7.59 7.53 16.87
N LEU A 30 7.60 7.35 15.56
CA LEU A 30 8.59 6.53 14.89
C LEU A 30 9.99 7.12 15.11
N ASP A 31 10.93 6.31 15.60
CA ASP A 31 12.32 6.74 15.78
C ASP A 31 13.06 6.75 14.42
N PRO A 32 13.98 7.69 14.14
CA PRO A 32 14.75 7.70 12.91
C PRO A 32 15.50 6.40 12.62
N ASN A 33 15.93 5.67 13.65
CA ASN A 33 16.58 4.36 13.51
C ASN A 33 15.62 3.28 12.99
N GLU A 34 14.31 3.45 13.13
CA GLU A 34 13.29 2.50 12.67
C GLU A 34 12.88 2.71 11.20
N VAL A 35 13.48 3.70 10.52
CA VAL A 35 13.20 4.07 9.14
C VAL A 35 14.25 3.50 8.19
N LEU A 36 13.81 2.68 7.22
CA LEU A 36 14.63 2.27 6.08
C LEU A 36 14.30 3.13 4.85
N VAL A 37 15.31 3.73 4.23
CA VAL A 37 15.17 4.48 2.98
C VAL A 37 15.66 3.64 1.80
N ILE A 38 14.91 3.67 0.70
CA ILE A 38 15.22 2.95 -0.54
C ILE A 38 15.42 3.96 -1.68
N ALA A 39 16.61 3.93 -2.29
CA ALA A 39 16.94 4.73 -3.47
C ALA A 39 17.12 3.85 -4.72
N ASN A 40 16.88 4.41 -5.91
CA ASN A 40 17.19 3.76 -7.18
C ASN A 40 18.40 4.41 -7.84
N LEU A 41 19.48 3.66 -8.01
CA LEU A 41 20.73 4.16 -8.60
C LEU A 41 20.61 4.54 -10.08
N ASN A 42 19.64 3.97 -10.80
CA ASN A 42 19.41 4.33 -12.21
C ASN A 42 18.57 5.60 -12.38
N ALA A 43 18.10 6.19 -11.29
CA ALA A 43 17.48 7.51 -11.29
C ALA A 43 18.47 8.51 -10.68
N ALA A 44 19.08 9.35 -11.53
CA ALA A 44 20.22 10.20 -11.18
C ALA A 44 20.05 11.02 -9.89
N LYS A 45 18.82 11.45 -9.58
CA LYS A 45 18.51 12.29 -8.41
C LYS A 45 18.05 11.53 -7.17
N SER A 46 17.75 10.23 -7.30
CA SER A 46 17.18 9.41 -6.23
C SER A 46 18.09 9.32 -5.01
N LYS A 47 19.38 9.02 -5.21
CA LYS A 47 20.36 8.90 -4.12
C LYS A 47 20.58 10.23 -3.40
N GLY A 48 20.65 11.34 -4.15
CA GLY A 48 20.82 12.67 -3.56
C GLY A 48 19.61 13.09 -2.70
N LEU A 49 18.39 12.81 -3.18
CA LEU A 49 17.18 13.05 -2.42
C LEU A 49 17.09 12.15 -1.18
N ALA A 50 17.52 10.89 -1.29
CA ALA A 50 17.59 9.98 -0.15
C ALA A 50 18.50 10.52 0.95
N ALA A 51 19.74 10.92 0.59
CA ALA A 51 20.68 11.51 1.53
C ALA A 51 20.11 12.78 2.19
N TYR A 52 19.50 13.65 1.37
CA TYR A 52 18.84 14.87 1.88
C TYR A 52 17.73 14.57 2.88
N TYR A 53 16.83 13.65 2.55
CA TYR A 53 15.74 13.23 3.44
C TYR A 53 16.28 12.65 4.75
N MET A 54 17.28 11.77 4.65
CA MET A 54 17.90 11.12 5.81
C MET A 54 18.58 12.13 6.74
N GLU A 55 19.31 13.09 6.19
CA GLU A 55 19.92 14.19 6.97
C GLU A 55 18.85 14.99 7.71
N LYS A 56 17.80 15.44 6.99
CA LYS A 56 16.74 16.26 7.56
C LYS A 56 15.93 15.56 8.66
N ARG A 57 15.78 14.23 8.57
CA ARG A 57 15.06 13.40 9.54
C ARG A 57 15.97 12.70 10.54
N GLN A 58 17.28 12.95 10.51
CA GLN A 58 18.28 12.32 11.37
C GLN A 58 18.27 10.78 11.26
N ILE A 59 17.91 10.24 10.09
CA ILE A 59 17.92 8.80 9.81
C ILE A 59 19.38 8.37 9.62
N PRO A 60 19.86 7.32 10.31
CA PRO A 60 21.22 6.85 10.16
C PRO A 60 21.57 6.51 8.71
N GLU A 61 22.73 6.94 8.21
CA GLU A 61 23.17 6.68 6.83
C GLU A 61 23.19 5.18 6.46
N LYS A 62 23.44 4.31 7.46
CA LYS A 62 23.38 2.85 7.30
C LYS A 62 21.98 2.35 6.92
N ASN A 63 20.91 3.10 7.22
CA ASN A 63 19.53 2.76 6.89
C ASN A 63 19.16 3.14 5.44
N LEU A 64 20.09 2.91 4.51
CA LEU A 64 19.90 3.14 3.08
C LEU A 64 20.12 1.83 2.31
N VAL A 65 19.11 1.41 1.55
CA VAL A 65 19.25 0.36 0.54
C VAL A 65 19.18 0.98 -0.83
N SER A 66 20.24 0.83 -1.60
CA SER A 66 20.31 1.27 -3.00
C SER A 66 19.97 0.11 -3.94
N LEU A 67 18.97 0.32 -4.80
CA LEU A 67 18.54 -0.64 -5.81
C LEU A 67 19.08 -0.27 -7.19
N PHE A 68 19.37 -1.28 -8.01
CA PHE A 68 19.67 -1.10 -9.41
C PHE A 68 18.48 -1.61 -10.25
N MET A 69 17.53 -0.74 -10.55
CA MET A 69 16.28 -1.10 -11.24
C MET A 69 15.93 -0.12 -12.36
N THR A 70 14.94 -0.42 -13.19
CA THR A 70 14.43 0.55 -14.17
C THR A 70 14.01 1.86 -13.49
N ASN A 71 14.26 2.99 -14.13
CA ASN A 71 13.76 4.31 -13.70
C ASN A 71 12.38 4.64 -14.30
N ARG A 72 11.80 3.72 -15.08
CA ARG A 72 10.41 3.80 -15.55
C ARG A 72 9.43 3.47 -14.43
N GLU A 73 8.21 3.98 -14.56
CA GLU A 73 7.13 3.75 -13.59
C GLU A 73 6.78 2.27 -13.38
N THR A 74 7.03 1.42 -14.37
CA THR A 74 6.71 -0.01 -14.31
C THR A 74 7.97 -0.88 -14.41
N CYS A 75 8.15 -1.81 -13.48
CA CYS A 75 9.11 -2.91 -13.58
C CYS A 75 8.40 -4.26 -13.77
N SER A 76 9.14 -5.28 -14.21
CA SER A 76 8.60 -6.64 -14.27
C SER A 76 8.55 -7.26 -12.87
N ARG A 77 7.69 -8.27 -12.70
CA ARG A 77 7.68 -9.09 -11.48
C ARG A 77 9.03 -9.74 -11.21
N GLU A 78 9.68 -10.23 -12.26
CA GLU A 78 11.00 -10.84 -12.18
C GLU A 78 12.06 -9.83 -11.72
N ASP A 79 12.06 -8.62 -12.27
CA ASP A 79 12.96 -7.55 -11.83
C ASP A 79 12.74 -7.21 -10.36
N TYR A 80 11.50 -7.09 -9.91
CA TYR A 80 11.20 -6.87 -8.49
C TYR A 80 11.77 -7.99 -7.62
N THR A 81 11.46 -9.25 -7.94
CA THR A 81 11.88 -10.40 -7.16
C THR A 81 13.39 -10.61 -7.15
N LYS A 82 14.09 -10.32 -8.26
CA LYS A 82 15.54 -10.53 -8.35
C LYS A 82 16.36 -9.33 -7.88
N LYS A 83 15.86 -8.10 -8.04
CA LYS A 83 16.65 -6.87 -7.81
C LYS A 83 16.22 -6.09 -6.57
N ALA A 84 14.92 -6.07 -6.22
CA ALA A 84 14.43 -5.37 -5.03
C ALA A 84 14.43 -6.27 -3.79
N VAL A 85 13.83 -7.45 -3.90
CA VAL A 85 13.54 -8.29 -2.73
C VAL A 85 14.80 -8.73 -1.96
N PRO A 86 15.88 -9.25 -2.60
CA PRO A 86 17.02 -9.78 -1.86
C PRO A 86 17.78 -8.73 -1.02
N PRO A 87 18.18 -7.55 -1.54
CA PRO A 87 18.89 -6.57 -0.74
C PRO A 87 18.03 -6.00 0.40
N ILE A 88 16.73 -5.80 0.16
CA ILE A 88 15.81 -5.29 1.20
C ILE A 88 15.63 -6.32 2.31
N ARG A 89 15.35 -7.59 1.97
CA ARG A 89 15.20 -8.65 2.98
C ARG A 89 16.46 -8.83 3.80
N ARG A 90 17.63 -8.91 3.16
CA ARG A 90 18.91 -9.00 3.86
C ARG A 90 19.11 -7.86 4.86
N PHE A 91 18.75 -6.63 4.48
CA PHE A 91 18.82 -5.49 5.38
C PHE A 91 17.86 -5.64 6.58
N LEU A 92 16.59 -5.98 6.31
CA LEU A 92 15.58 -6.17 7.36
C LEU A 92 15.91 -7.34 8.30
N ASP A 93 16.58 -8.38 7.81
CA ASP A 93 17.00 -9.51 8.61
C ASP A 93 18.09 -9.16 9.61
N GLN A 94 18.98 -8.25 9.24
CA GLN A 94 20.01 -7.71 10.12
C GLN A 94 19.46 -6.61 11.05
N ASN A 95 18.33 -5.99 10.69
CA ASN A 95 17.77 -4.82 11.37
C ASN A 95 16.29 -5.03 11.71
N LYS A 96 16.01 -5.96 12.64
CA LYS A 96 14.63 -6.33 13.04
C LYS A 96 13.84 -5.19 13.71
N HIS A 97 14.51 -4.12 14.12
CA HIS A 97 13.89 -2.91 14.69
C HIS A 97 13.21 -2.04 13.63
N ILE A 98 13.54 -2.16 12.34
CA ILE A 98 12.90 -1.37 11.27
C ILE A 98 11.39 -1.59 11.24
N ARG A 99 10.63 -0.50 11.18
CA ARG A 99 9.16 -0.48 11.17
C ARG A 99 8.56 0.10 9.90
N VAL A 100 9.28 1.01 9.23
CA VAL A 100 8.81 1.64 7.98
C VAL A 100 9.86 1.54 6.88
N ILE A 101 9.37 1.49 5.65
CA ILE A 101 10.16 1.64 4.44
C ILE A 101 9.69 2.91 3.71
N VAL A 102 10.64 3.76 3.31
CA VAL A 102 10.40 4.96 2.51
C VAL A 102 11.07 4.77 1.16
N THR A 103 10.30 4.71 0.08
CA THR A 103 10.84 4.70 -1.29
C THR A 103 11.05 6.11 -1.79
N MET A 104 12.18 6.36 -2.44
CA MET A 104 12.52 7.66 -3.00
C MET A 104 12.19 7.73 -4.49
N PHE A 105 12.08 8.97 -4.99
CA PHE A 105 11.97 9.32 -6.41
C PHE A 105 12.73 8.36 -7.33
N GLY A 106 12.05 7.89 -8.38
CA GLY A 106 12.63 7.01 -9.39
C GLY A 106 12.65 5.52 -9.04
N VAL A 107 12.19 5.10 -7.86
CA VAL A 107 11.78 3.70 -7.62
C VAL A 107 10.48 3.43 -8.39
N PRO A 108 10.32 2.29 -9.10
CA PRO A 108 9.10 2.01 -9.85
C PRO A 108 7.82 2.14 -9.00
N LEU A 109 6.73 2.54 -9.64
CA LEU A 109 5.39 2.65 -9.05
C LEU A 109 4.61 1.34 -9.15
N ARG A 110 4.82 0.60 -10.25
CA ARG A 110 4.01 -0.54 -10.66
C ARG A 110 4.88 -1.76 -10.94
N ILE A 111 4.36 -2.92 -10.60
CA ILE A 111 4.89 -4.22 -10.97
C ILE A 111 3.93 -4.87 -11.95
N SER A 112 4.44 -5.23 -13.13
CA SER A 112 3.63 -5.89 -14.16
C SER A 112 3.23 -7.30 -13.71
N SER A 113 2.11 -7.79 -14.23
CA SER A 113 1.70 -9.18 -14.05
C SER A 113 2.81 -10.13 -14.54
N PRO A 114 3.10 -11.25 -13.83
CA PRO A 114 3.98 -12.31 -14.33
C PRO A 114 3.36 -13.12 -15.48
N GLY A 115 2.17 -12.73 -15.93
CA GLY A 115 1.41 -13.46 -16.93
C GLY A 115 0.42 -14.45 -16.32
N LYS A 116 -0.23 -15.20 -17.20
CA LYS A 116 -1.25 -16.18 -16.83
C LYS A 116 -0.66 -17.58 -16.75
N THR A 117 -1.07 -18.36 -15.76
CA THR A 117 -0.68 -19.78 -15.62
C THR A 117 -1.29 -20.61 -16.74
N LEU A 118 -0.78 -21.85 -16.94
CA LEU A 118 -1.35 -22.77 -17.93
C LEU A 118 -2.83 -23.09 -17.63
N VAL A 119 -3.18 -23.22 -16.36
CA VAL A 119 -4.55 -23.46 -15.90
C VAL A 119 -5.45 -22.27 -16.23
N GLU A 120 -5.00 -21.05 -15.96
CA GLU A 120 -5.73 -19.82 -16.30
C GLU A 120 -5.93 -19.67 -17.81
N LYS A 121 -4.88 -19.93 -18.60
CA LYS A 121 -4.95 -19.90 -20.07
C LYS A 121 -5.95 -20.94 -20.60
N ALA A 122 -5.92 -22.16 -20.08
CA ALA A 122 -6.85 -23.21 -20.48
C ALA A 122 -8.30 -22.83 -20.17
N LYS A 123 -8.56 -22.25 -19.00
CA LYS A 123 -9.90 -21.80 -18.61
C LYS A 123 -10.40 -20.65 -19.49
N ILE A 124 -9.55 -19.67 -19.80
CA ILE A 124 -9.88 -18.59 -20.74
C ILE A 124 -10.18 -19.15 -22.13
N LYS A 125 -9.35 -20.05 -22.64
CA LYS A 125 -9.58 -20.71 -23.93
C LYS A 125 -10.93 -21.43 -23.95
N GLY A 126 -11.29 -22.11 -22.87
CA GLY A 126 -12.61 -22.75 -22.73
C GLY A 126 -13.77 -21.75 -22.80
N PHE A 127 -13.64 -20.57 -22.19
CA PHE A 127 -14.62 -19.49 -22.32
C PHE A 127 -14.68 -18.95 -23.76
N GLU A 128 -13.54 -18.75 -24.41
CA GLU A 128 -13.44 -18.24 -25.79
C GLU A 128 -14.06 -19.21 -26.80
N THR A 129 -13.81 -20.51 -26.67
CA THR A 129 -14.42 -21.53 -27.54
C THR A 129 -15.93 -21.53 -27.41
N LYS A 130 -16.47 -21.51 -26.18
CA LYS A 130 -17.93 -21.45 -25.94
C LYS A 130 -18.54 -20.16 -26.47
N LYS A 131 -17.84 -19.04 -26.29
CA LYS A 131 -18.26 -17.73 -26.79
C LYS A 131 -18.38 -17.77 -28.32
N LYS A 132 -17.36 -18.28 -29.00
CA LYS A 132 -17.35 -18.38 -30.46
C LYS A 132 -18.47 -19.29 -30.96
N ALA A 133 -18.67 -20.46 -30.36
CA ALA A 133 -19.75 -21.37 -30.74
C ALA A 133 -21.15 -20.71 -30.63
N LEU A 134 -21.39 -19.91 -29.59
CA LEU A 134 -22.65 -19.17 -29.44
C LEU A 134 -22.79 -18.00 -30.43
N GLU A 135 -21.69 -17.31 -30.76
CA GLU A 135 -21.67 -16.26 -31.79
C GLU A 135 -21.97 -16.87 -33.16
N ASP A 136 -21.29 -17.96 -33.53
CA ASP A 136 -21.51 -18.67 -34.80
C ASP A 136 -22.97 -19.17 -34.92
N GLN A 137 -23.60 -19.65 -33.84
CA GLN A 137 -25.01 -20.07 -33.82
C GLN A 137 -26.00 -18.90 -34.03
N LEU A 138 -25.67 -17.71 -33.51
CA LEU A 138 -26.50 -16.52 -33.67
C LEU A 138 -26.37 -15.92 -35.08
N ASP A 139 -25.20 -16.08 -35.69
CA ASP A 139 -24.86 -15.55 -37.02
C ASP A 139 -25.28 -16.50 -38.16
N SER A 140 -25.38 -17.82 -37.92
CA SER A 140 -25.77 -18.82 -38.93
C SER A 140 -27.19 -18.63 -39.48
N GLY A 141 -28.03 -17.83 -38.82
CA GLY A 141 -29.41 -17.57 -39.24
C GLY A 141 -30.37 -18.77 -39.08
N GLU A 142 -29.88 -19.89 -38.54
CA GLU A 142 -30.67 -21.12 -38.30
C GLU A 142 -31.73 -20.93 -37.20
N LEU A 143 -31.57 -19.90 -36.36
CA LEU A 143 -32.48 -19.56 -35.27
C LEU A 143 -33.62 -18.64 -35.75
N ILE A 144 -34.68 -19.26 -36.28
CA ILE A 144 -35.90 -18.56 -36.73
C ILE A 144 -36.78 -18.12 -35.54
N ASP A 145 -36.79 -18.91 -34.45
CA ASP A 145 -37.53 -18.56 -33.23
C ASP A 145 -36.83 -17.42 -32.46
N LEU A 146 -37.52 -16.28 -32.39
CA LEU A 146 -37.07 -15.09 -31.66
C LEU A 146 -36.81 -15.36 -30.17
N LYS A 147 -37.56 -16.27 -29.55
CA LYS A 147 -37.38 -16.63 -28.14
C LYS A 147 -36.07 -17.40 -27.95
N ILE A 148 -35.80 -18.40 -28.79
CA ILE A 148 -34.55 -19.18 -28.73
C ILE A 148 -33.35 -18.27 -29.03
N ARG A 149 -33.48 -17.38 -30.02
CA ARG A 149 -32.45 -16.37 -30.33
C ARG A 149 -32.15 -15.48 -29.11
N LYS A 150 -33.18 -15.00 -28.42
CA LYS A 150 -33.04 -14.19 -27.20
C LYS A 150 -32.38 -14.98 -26.06
N GLU A 151 -32.78 -16.23 -25.84
CA GLU A 151 -32.15 -17.11 -24.83
C GLU A 151 -30.66 -17.31 -25.09
N LYS A 152 -30.26 -17.50 -26.36
CA LYS A 152 -28.85 -17.62 -26.77
C LYS A 152 -28.07 -16.32 -26.60
N GLN A 153 -28.68 -15.17 -26.88
CA GLN A 153 -28.09 -13.86 -26.61
C GLN A 153 -27.87 -13.64 -25.10
N ASP A 154 -28.84 -14.02 -24.27
CA ASP A 154 -28.72 -13.94 -22.82
C ASP A 154 -27.60 -14.87 -22.31
N GLU A 155 -27.49 -16.08 -22.85
CA GLU A 155 -26.41 -17.03 -22.57
C GLU A 155 -25.03 -16.45 -22.92
N LEU A 156 -24.90 -15.87 -24.12
CA LEU A 156 -23.68 -15.21 -24.58
C LEU A 156 -23.30 -14.02 -23.68
N SER A 157 -24.28 -13.21 -23.27
CA SER A 157 -24.05 -12.06 -22.38
C SER A 157 -23.54 -12.51 -20.99
N LYS A 158 -24.14 -13.57 -20.42
CA LYS A 158 -23.72 -14.17 -19.15
C LYS A 158 -22.31 -14.76 -19.27
N LEU A 159 -22.01 -15.41 -20.38
CA LEU A 159 -20.69 -15.97 -20.63
C LEU A 159 -19.62 -14.87 -20.74
N LYS A 160 -19.89 -13.80 -21.50
CA LYS A 160 -19.00 -12.62 -21.62
C LYS A 160 -18.73 -11.99 -20.25
N LYS A 161 -19.79 -11.82 -19.44
CA LYS A 161 -19.67 -11.31 -18.06
C LYS A 161 -18.83 -12.24 -17.18
N SER A 162 -19.02 -13.55 -17.30
CA SER A 162 -18.28 -14.55 -16.52
C SER A 162 -16.79 -14.58 -16.89
N LEU A 163 -16.47 -14.52 -18.19
CA LEU A 163 -15.09 -14.41 -18.68
C LEU A 163 -14.43 -13.12 -18.18
N SER A 164 -15.12 -11.97 -18.34
CA SER A 164 -14.62 -10.69 -17.84
C SER A 164 -14.36 -10.72 -16.33
N ASN A 165 -15.30 -11.26 -15.54
CA ASN A 165 -15.15 -11.37 -14.10
C ASN A 165 -13.98 -12.27 -13.72
N TYR A 166 -13.82 -13.40 -14.41
CA TYR A 166 -12.70 -14.31 -14.18
C TYR A 166 -11.35 -13.65 -14.50
N VAL A 167 -11.24 -12.95 -15.64
CA VAL A 167 -10.01 -12.23 -16.01
C VAL A 167 -9.65 -11.15 -14.98
N LYS A 168 -10.65 -10.41 -14.48
CA LYS A 168 -10.44 -9.45 -13.39
C LYS A 168 -9.93 -10.15 -12.13
N GLN A 169 -10.56 -11.25 -11.73
CA GLN A 169 -10.20 -12.00 -10.52
C GLN A 169 -8.77 -12.55 -10.52
N ILE A 170 -8.19 -12.81 -11.70
CA ILE A 170 -6.82 -13.32 -11.83
C ILE A 170 -5.80 -12.23 -12.18
N ASP A 171 -6.16 -10.95 -12.06
CA ASP A 171 -5.22 -9.84 -12.26
C ASP A 171 -4.13 -9.86 -11.19
N LYS A 172 -2.89 -9.65 -11.61
CA LYS A 172 -1.66 -9.77 -10.78
C LYS A 172 -0.75 -8.55 -10.89
N VAL A 173 -1.26 -7.48 -11.49
CA VAL A 173 -0.59 -6.17 -11.46
C VAL A 173 -0.61 -5.66 -10.03
N ALA A 174 0.50 -5.10 -9.56
CA ALA A 174 0.59 -4.59 -8.21
C ALA A 174 1.28 -3.22 -8.15
N SER A 175 0.99 -2.46 -7.10
CA SER A 175 1.83 -1.32 -6.71
C SER A 175 3.13 -1.85 -6.10
N PHE A 176 4.25 -1.20 -6.42
CA PHE A 176 5.54 -1.52 -5.81
C PHE A 176 5.48 -1.41 -4.28
N ASP A 177 4.79 -0.39 -3.77
CA ASP A 177 4.72 -0.11 -2.33
C ASP A 177 3.81 -1.11 -1.60
N SER A 178 2.77 -1.63 -2.26
CA SER A 178 1.93 -2.69 -1.71
C SER A 178 2.69 -4.02 -1.60
N GLU A 179 3.56 -4.31 -2.56
CA GLU A 179 4.41 -5.51 -2.53
C GLU A 179 5.53 -5.37 -1.49
N LEU A 180 6.07 -4.16 -1.32
CA LEU A 180 6.99 -3.87 -0.22
C LEU A 180 6.32 -4.03 1.16
N ALA A 181 5.04 -3.69 1.28
CA ALA A 181 4.32 -3.85 2.54
C ALA A 181 4.28 -5.33 2.97
N LEU A 182 4.30 -6.27 2.02
CA LEU A 182 4.33 -7.71 2.27
C LEU A 182 5.73 -8.31 2.10
N ILE A 183 6.80 -7.51 2.10
CA ILE A 183 8.16 -8.00 1.85
C ILE A 183 8.60 -9.11 2.81
N LYS A 184 8.08 -9.13 4.05
CA LYS A 184 8.37 -10.18 5.05
C LYS A 184 7.62 -11.48 4.79
N LYS A 185 6.55 -11.45 3.99
CA LYS A 185 5.79 -12.63 3.62
C LYS A 185 6.45 -13.32 2.43
N GLU A 186 6.84 -14.57 2.58
CA GLU A 186 7.47 -15.32 1.50
C GLU A 186 6.50 -15.70 0.39
N THR A 187 5.31 -16.18 0.78
CA THR A 187 4.30 -16.68 -0.14
C THR A 187 2.93 -16.08 0.16
N TYR A 188 2.27 -15.60 -0.89
CA TYR A 188 0.91 -15.07 -0.87
C TYR A 188 0.33 -15.10 -2.28
N GLU A 189 -0.99 -15.06 -2.36
CA GLU A 189 -1.71 -14.94 -3.63
C GLU A 189 -1.41 -13.59 -4.28
N LEU A 190 -1.04 -13.59 -5.56
CA LEU A 190 -0.83 -12.35 -6.33
C LEU A 190 -2.13 -11.80 -6.92
N ASN A 191 -3.20 -12.59 -6.88
CA ASN A 191 -4.45 -12.27 -7.52
C ASN A 191 -5.22 -11.21 -6.73
N MET A 192 -5.56 -10.10 -7.38
CA MET A 192 -6.43 -9.05 -6.84
C MET A 192 -5.98 -8.51 -5.48
N TRP A 193 -6.89 -7.86 -4.76
CA TRP A 193 -6.62 -7.26 -3.46
C TRP A 193 -6.63 -8.31 -2.36
N LEU A 194 -5.65 -8.23 -1.48
CA LEU A 194 -5.57 -9.06 -0.29
C LEU A 194 -6.19 -8.32 0.91
N PRO A 195 -6.90 -9.01 1.81
CA PRO A 195 -7.45 -8.40 3.01
C PRO A 195 -6.35 -7.76 3.88
N ASN A 196 -6.49 -6.48 4.20
CA ASN A 196 -5.57 -5.78 5.09
C ASN A 196 -5.86 -6.15 6.56
N PRO A 197 -4.94 -6.80 7.30
CA PRO A 197 -5.17 -7.20 8.69
C PRO A 197 -5.31 -6.02 9.67
N TYR A 198 -4.99 -4.79 9.25
CA TYR A 198 -5.22 -3.57 10.03
C TYR A 198 -6.59 -2.94 9.80
N TYR A 199 -7.33 -3.38 8.77
CA TYR A 199 -8.68 -2.87 8.54
C TYR A 199 -9.66 -3.43 9.58
N ILE A 200 -10.39 -2.53 10.25
CA ILE A 200 -11.30 -2.90 11.34
C ILE A 200 -12.38 -3.91 10.92
N GLY A 201 -12.85 -3.82 9.67
CA GLY A 201 -13.84 -4.76 9.12
C GLY A 201 -13.33 -6.20 8.95
N PHE A 202 -12.01 -6.41 9.02
CA PHE A 202 -11.38 -7.74 8.96
C PHE A 202 -10.87 -8.24 10.31
N ARG A 203 -11.13 -7.53 11.43
CA ARG A 203 -10.59 -7.86 12.76
C ARG A 203 -10.92 -9.28 13.23
N ASN A 204 -12.06 -9.83 12.83
CA ASN A 204 -12.53 -11.16 13.23
C ASN A 204 -12.26 -12.25 12.17
N GLN A 205 -11.58 -11.92 11.07
CA GLN A 205 -11.27 -12.89 10.02
C GLN A 205 -9.87 -13.48 10.27
N LYS A 206 -9.77 -14.82 10.32
CA LYS A 206 -8.47 -15.50 10.31
C LYS A 206 -7.91 -15.46 8.88
N GLY A 207 -7.24 -14.37 8.54
CA GLY A 207 -6.57 -14.19 7.25
C GLY A 207 -5.23 -14.93 7.16
N LEU A 208 -4.75 -15.18 5.94
CA LEU A 208 -3.44 -15.76 5.65
C LEU A 208 -2.27 -14.81 5.96
N ILE A 209 -2.55 -13.50 5.99
CA ILE A 209 -1.59 -12.43 6.27
C ILE A 209 -1.78 -11.98 7.72
N LYS A 210 -0.72 -12.08 8.52
CA LYS A 210 -0.70 -11.59 9.90
C LYS A 210 -0.25 -10.13 9.94
N LYS A 211 -0.63 -9.39 10.98
CA LYS A 211 -0.12 -8.02 11.20
C LYS A 211 1.42 -7.96 11.23
N SER A 212 2.06 -8.99 11.79
CA SER A 212 3.53 -9.14 11.82
C SER A 212 4.19 -9.28 10.44
N ASP A 213 3.42 -9.70 9.44
CA ASP A 213 3.89 -9.90 8.07
C ASP A 213 3.91 -8.58 7.28
N VAL A 214 3.21 -7.55 7.77
CA VAL A 214 3.04 -6.27 7.10
C VAL A 214 4.02 -5.24 7.64
N LEU A 215 4.72 -4.54 6.75
CA LEU A 215 5.52 -3.36 7.05
C LEU A 215 4.81 -2.09 6.58
N MET A 216 5.00 -1.00 7.33
CA MET A 216 4.56 0.31 6.86
C MET A 216 5.40 0.71 5.65
N THR A 217 4.76 1.22 4.61
CA THR A 217 5.42 1.72 3.41
C THR A 217 4.94 3.14 3.10
N SER A 218 5.87 3.95 2.65
CA SER A 218 5.61 5.33 2.22
C SER A 218 6.54 5.65 1.06
N ARG A 219 6.23 6.75 0.37
CA ARG A 219 6.94 7.17 -0.84
C ARG A 219 7.12 8.67 -0.84
N LEU A 220 8.34 9.11 -1.18
CA LEU A 220 8.67 10.50 -1.48
C LEU A 220 8.99 10.61 -2.97
N ASP A 221 7.99 11.02 -3.74
CA ASP A 221 8.04 11.07 -5.20
C ASP A 221 7.27 12.29 -5.72
N GLY A 222 7.57 12.71 -6.94
CA GLY A 222 7.00 13.93 -7.53
C GLY A 222 7.53 14.16 -8.94
N ALA A 223 6.92 15.11 -9.66
CA ALA A 223 7.28 15.37 -11.06
C ALA A 223 8.72 15.86 -11.26
N SER A 224 9.39 16.37 -10.22
CA SER A 224 10.80 16.75 -10.25
C SER A 224 11.46 16.64 -8.88
N GLU A 225 12.79 16.64 -8.85
CA GLU A 225 13.56 16.64 -7.60
C GLU A 225 13.25 17.82 -6.69
N THR A 226 12.97 18.99 -7.28
CA THR A 226 12.66 20.22 -6.53
C THR A 226 11.34 20.07 -5.77
N ILE A 227 10.34 19.44 -6.39
CA ILE A 227 9.06 19.15 -5.77
C ILE A 227 9.23 18.15 -4.62
N VAL A 228 10.03 17.11 -4.80
CA VAL A 228 10.30 16.13 -3.73
C VAL A 228 11.01 16.79 -2.55
N LYS A 229 11.98 17.66 -2.81
CA LYS A 229 12.65 18.46 -1.77
C LYS A 229 11.66 19.33 -1.00
N ARG A 230 10.77 20.02 -1.71
CA ARG A 230 9.69 20.81 -1.10
C ARG A 230 8.77 19.95 -0.24
N ILE A 231 8.33 18.77 -0.71
CA ILE A 231 7.51 17.86 0.11
C ILE A 231 8.22 17.55 1.43
N ILE A 232 9.53 17.29 1.40
CA ILE A 232 10.32 17.02 2.61
C ILE A 232 10.37 18.24 3.53
N ASP A 233 10.72 19.40 2.97
CA ASP A 233 10.93 20.64 3.73
C ASP A 233 9.60 21.16 4.31
N ASP A 234 8.56 21.27 3.49
CA ASP A 234 7.22 21.72 3.87
C ASP A 234 6.62 20.81 4.96
N SER A 235 6.86 19.49 4.90
CA SER A 235 6.40 18.56 5.95
C SER A 235 7.10 18.80 7.29
N ILE A 236 8.39 19.10 7.27
CA ILE A 236 9.18 19.38 8.49
C ILE A 236 8.80 20.74 9.07
N GLU A 237 8.55 21.74 8.23
CA GLU A 237 8.05 23.04 8.65
C GLU A 237 6.67 22.90 9.31
N ALA A 238 5.76 22.18 8.66
CA ALA A 238 4.43 21.89 9.19
C ALA A 238 4.46 21.16 10.54
N GLU A 239 5.40 20.24 10.76
CA GLU A 239 5.59 19.56 12.05
C GLU A 239 6.08 20.49 13.16
N LYS A 240 6.88 21.51 12.82
CA LYS A 240 7.44 22.48 13.79
C LYS A 240 6.45 23.59 14.13
N GLU A 241 5.86 24.19 13.11
CA GLU A 241 5.04 25.39 13.25
C GLU A 241 3.54 25.07 13.37
N GLY A 242 3.16 23.84 13.06
CA GLY A 242 1.77 23.42 12.89
C GLY A 242 1.19 23.87 11.55
N LEU A 243 0.07 23.24 11.15
CA LEU A 243 -0.69 23.64 9.97
C LEU A 243 -1.83 24.57 10.37
N LYS A 244 -1.95 25.71 9.69
CA LYS A 244 -3.07 26.66 9.84
C LYS A 244 -3.83 26.77 8.52
N GLY A 245 -5.16 26.64 8.57
CA GLY A 245 -6.01 26.77 7.40
C GLY A 245 -7.30 25.96 7.51
N SER A 246 -8.04 25.88 6.40
CA SER A 246 -9.25 25.08 6.30
C SER A 246 -8.91 23.66 5.85
N ALA A 247 -9.35 22.66 6.63
CA ALA A 247 -9.32 21.27 6.21
C ALA A 247 -10.60 20.95 5.43
N TYR A 248 -10.46 20.39 4.23
CA TYR A 248 -11.58 19.92 3.41
C TYR A 248 -11.66 18.41 3.50
N PHE A 249 -12.80 17.89 3.98
CA PHE A 249 -13.06 16.46 4.07
C PHE A 249 -14.12 16.08 3.03
N ASP A 250 -13.72 15.33 2.00
CA ASP A 250 -14.69 14.74 1.06
C ASP A 250 -15.20 13.41 1.64
N ALA A 251 -16.39 13.46 2.21
CA ALA A 251 -17.03 12.29 2.79
C ALA A 251 -17.47 11.27 1.72
N ARG A 252 -17.63 11.63 0.44
CA ARG A 252 -18.22 10.78 -0.63
C ARG A 252 -19.65 10.27 -0.37
N TRP A 253 -20.28 10.66 0.73
CA TRP A 253 -21.68 10.35 1.06
C TRP A 253 -22.49 11.65 1.12
N LYS A 254 -23.81 11.55 0.96
CA LYS A 254 -24.69 12.68 1.26
C LYS A 254 -24.62 12.98 2.76
N ASP A 255 -24.75 14.25 3.11
CA ASP A 255 -24.93 14.70 4.48
C ASP A 255 -25.99 13.82 5.17
N PRO A 256 -25.65 13.11 6.26
CA PRO A 256 -26.60 12.25 6.96
C PRO A 256 -27.79 13.03 7.55
N GLY A 257 -27.74 14.36 7.58
CA GLY A 257 -28.73 15.19 8.27
C GLY A 257 -28.52 15.17 9.78
N GLU A 258 -29.15 16.11 10.47
CA GLU A 258 -29.24 16.13 11.95
C GLU A 258 -30.09 14.99 12.50
#